data_AF-A0A6G7LV76-F1
#
_entry.id   AF-A0A6G7LV76-F1
#
_cell.length_a   1.000
_cell.length_b   1.000
_cell.length_c   1.000
_cell.angle_alpha   90.00
_cell.angle_beta   90.00
_cell.angle_gamma   90.00
#
_symmetry.space_group_name_H-M   'P 1'
#
loop_
_entity.id
_entity.type
_entity.pdbx_description
1 polymer ?
#
loop_
_entity_poly.entity_id
_entity_poly.type
_entity_poly.pdbx_seq_one_letter_code
_entity_poly.pdbx_strand_id
1 'polypeptide(L)'
;MLFFGRGVIVILPSYYTEWLNSIDTAEAVCYRGSEFYLLSESELADEITIDKNTVNTFNQLYAFIKTQLEVSGSSPLTIDQCSTCITIGTDNGNPVFIDLMRDSDLFCYYLDGGYIEAKGGNLLSLTMEAIIDET
;
A
#
# COMPACT_ATOMS: atom_id res chain seq x y z
N MET A 1 -1.36 9.76 12.86
CA MET A 1 -0.28 9.33 13.78
C MET A 1 1.05 9.36 13.03
N LEU A 2 2.22 9.43 13.70
CA LEU A 2 3.54 9.51 13.06
C LEU A 2 4.19 8.12 12.99
N PHE A 3 4.55 7.65 11.80
CA PHE A 3 5.40 6.46 11.64
C PHE A 3 6.88 6.85 11.54
N PHE A 4 7.75 6.13 12.25
CA PHE A 4 9.20 6.37 12.25
C PHE A 4 9.91 5.27 11.45
N GLY A 5 10.15 5.52 10.17
CA GLY A 5 11.18 4.85 9.38
C GLY A 5 12.40 5.76 9.25
N ARG A 6 13.62 5.23 9.11
CA ARG A 6 14.87 6.02 8.91
C ARG A 6 14.65 7.19 7.94
N GLY A 7 14.40 8.39 8.49
CA GLY A 7 14.30 9.66 7.77
C GLY A 7 12.97 10.00 7.07
N VAL A 8 11.94 9.15 7.07
CA VAL A 8 10.65 9.44 6.41
C VAL A 8 9.50 9.29 7.40
N ILE A 9 8.81 10.40 7.63
CA ILE A 9 7.56 10.44 8.39
C ILE A 9 6.42 10.24 7.40
N VAL A 10 5.72 9.11 7.50
CA VAL A 10 4.44 8.95 6.82
C VAL A 10 3.33 9.39 7.76
N ILE A 11 2.48 10.28 7.25
CA ILE A 11 1.29 10.77 7.94
C ILE A 11 0.10 10.29 7.13
N LEU A 12 -0.54 9.22 7.60
CA LEU A 12 -1.83 8.80 7.05
C LEU A 12 -2.89 9.86 7.39
N PRO A 13 -3.86 10.10 6.49
CA PRO A 13 -4.98 10.98 6.78
C PRO A 13 -5.77 10.49 8.01
N SER A 14 -6.18 11.41 8.89
CA SER A 14 -6.81 11.06 10.17
C SER A 14 -8.10 10.25 10.00
N TYR A 15 -8.92 10.56 8.98
CA TYR A 15 -10.14 9.80 8.69
C TYR A 15 -9.84 8.33 8.38
N TYR A 16 -8.72 8.07 7.70
CA TYR A 16 -8.32 6.70 7.38
C TYR A 16 -7.78 5.99 8.61
N THR A 17 -6.98 6.68 9.43
CA THR A 17 -6.49 6.14 10.70
C THR A 17 -7.64 5.81 11.65
N GLU A 18 -8.64 6.68 11.78
CA GLU A 18 -9.83 6.44 12.60
C GLU A 18 -10.63 5.24 12.10
N TRP A 19 -10.83 5.15 10.78
CA TRP A 19 -11.51 4.01 10.17
C TRP A 19 -10.73 2.70 10.33
N LEU A 20 -9.42 2.70 10.09
CA LEU A 20 -8.56 1.52 10.23
C LEU A 20 -8.59 0.98 11.67
N ASN A 21 -8.64 1.86 12.67
CA ASN A 21 -8.77 1.48 14.08
C ASN A 21 -10.20 1.00 14.46
N SER A 22 -11.18 1.15 13.57
CA SER A 22 -12.56 0.72 13.81
C SER A 22 -12.90 -0.65 13.21
N ILE A 23 -11.99 -1.21 12.41
CA ILE A 23 -12.16 -2.50 11.71
C ILE A 23 -11.20 -3.55 12.27
N ASP A 24 -11.52 -4.84 12.06
CA ASP A 24 -10.54 -5.91 12.27
C ASP A 24 -9.69 -6.06 11.01
N THR A 25 -8.40 -5.72 11.09
CA THR A 25 -7.47 -5.82 9.95
C THR A 25 -7.07 -7.25 9.63
N ALA A 26 -7.47 -8.23 10.46
CA ALA A 26 -7.33 -9.65 10.13
C ALA A 26 -8.35 -10.11 9.07
N GLU A 27 -9.47 -9.40 8.95
CA GLU A 27 -10.53 -9.69 7.98
C GLU A 27 -10.28 -8.98 6.65
N ALA A 28 -10.83 -9.55 5.58
CA ALA A 28 -10.70 -9.00 4.24
C ALA A 28 -11.62 -7.78 4.05
N VAL A 29 -11.12 -6.79 3.30
CA VAL A 29 -11.91 -5.65 2.86
C VAL A 29 -12.33 -5.85 1.40
N CYS A 30 -13.64 -5.90 1.20
CA CYS A 30 -14.28 -5.90 -0.11
C CYS A 30 -14.55 -4.47 -0.57
N TYR A 31 -13.98 -4.09 -1.71
CA TYR A 31 -14.18 -2.77 -2.30
C TYR A 31 -14.22 -2.87 -3.83
N ARG A 32 -15.36 -2.46 -4.42
CA ARG A 32 -15.58 -2.37 -5.88
C ARG A 32 -15.21 -3.66 -6.65
N GLY A 33 -15.54 -4.81 -6.06
CA GLY A 33 -15.27 -6.12 -6.66
C GLY A 33 -13.81 -6.60 -6.51
N SER A 34 -12.99 -5.88 -5.75
CA SER A 34 -11.69 -6.34 -5.28
C SER A 34 -11.77 -6.71 -3.80
N GLU A 35 -10.93 -7.66 -3.40
CA GLU A 35 -10.75 -8.09 -2.02
C GLU A 35 -9.27 -7.89 -1.66
N PHE A 36 -8.99 -7.26 -0.53
CA PHE A 36 -7.63 -7.09 -0.03
C PHE A 36 -7.61 -6.99 1.50
N TYR A 37 -6.47 -7.38 2.08
CA TYR A 37 -6.21 -7.27 3.51
C TYR A 37 -5.50 -5.96 3.78
N LEU A 38 -6.04 -5.14 4.68
CA LEU A 38 -5.40 -3.91 5.10
C LEU A 38 -4.37 -4.19 6.18
N LEU A 39 -3.26 -3.46 6.13
CA LEU A 39 -2.23 -3.56 7.16
C LEU A 39 -2.58 -2.62 8.30
N SER A 40 -2.51 -3.14 9.52
CA SER A 40 -2.60 -2.32 10.73
C SER A 40 -1.47 -1.29 10.79
N GLU A 41 -1.64 -0.28 11.64
CA GLU A 41 -0.60 0.73 11.87
C GLU A 41 0.73 0.08 12.29
N SER A 42 0.70 -0.94 13.15
CA SER A 42 1.90 -1.68 13.55
C SER A 42 2.59 -2.35 12.36
N GLU A 43 1.84 -3.06 11.51
CA GLU A 43 2.40 -3.80 10.38
C GLU A 43 2.97 -2.87 9.32
N LEU A 44 2.35 -1.70 9.11
CA LEU A 44 2.88 -0.66 8.23
C LEU A 44 4.26 -0.17 8.69
N ALA A 45 4.48 -0.09 10.01
CA ALA A 45 5.72 0.35 10.61
C ALA A 45 6.82 -0.72 10.63
N ASP A 46 6.48 -2.00 10.46
CA ASP A 46 7.46 -3.09 10.51
C ASP A 46 8.54 -2.92 9.44
N GLU A 47 9.78 -3.28 9.77
CA GLU A 47 10.87 -3.36 8.80
C GLU A 47 10.83 -4.72 8.10
N ILE A 48 10.74 -4.69 6.78
CA ILE A 48 10.81 -5.87 5.92
C ILE A 48 12.04 -5.78 5.01
N THR A 49 12.47 -6.93 4.49
CA THR A 49 13.54 -6.99 3.50
C THR A 49 13.04 -7.70 2.25
N ILE A 50 13.04 -6.96 1.14
CA ILE A 50 12.74 -7.48 -0.20
C ILE A 50 14.07 -7.48 -0.96
N ASP A 51 14.54 -8.68 -1.30
CA ASP A 51 15.89 -8.93 -1.80
C ASP A 51 16.98 -8.34 -0.90
N LYS A 52 17.59 -7.22 -1.32
CA LYS A 52 18.66 -6.51 -0.62
C LYS A 52 18.20 -5.16 -0.05
N ASN A 53 16.90 -4.86 -0.16
CA ASN A 53 16.31 -3.58 0.19
C ASN A 53 15.50 -3.74 1.48
N THR A 54 16.07 -3.27 2.60
CA THR A 54 15.35 -3.16 3.88
C THR A 54 14.60 -1.83 3.93
N VAL A 55 13.28 -1.90 4.09
CA VAL A 55 12.37 -0.75 4.14
C VAL A 55 11.26 -1.03 5.16
N ASN A 56 10.57 0.00 5.62
CA ASN A 56 9.30 -0.20 6.33
C ASN A 56 8.24 -0.75 5.36
N THR A 57 7.28 -1.53 5.85
CA THR A 57 6.22 -2.14 5.03
C THR A 57 5.43 -1.12 4.22
N PHE A 58 5.16 0.07 4.78
CA PHE A 58 4.49 1.16 4.03
C PHE A 58 5.25 1.59 2.75
N ASN A 59 6.57 1.33 2.70
CA ASN A 59 7.47 1.63 1.59
C ASN A 59 7.81 0.41 0.74
N GLN A 60 7.14 -0.73 0.93
CA GLN A 60 7.51 -1.97 0.23
C GLN A 60 7.46 -1.86 -1.30
N LEU A 61 6.56 -1.03 -1.85
CA LEU A 61 6.51 -0.76 -3.29
C LEU A 61 7.85 -0.23 -3.83
N TYR A 62 8.52 0.68 -3.10
CA TYR A 62 9.84 1.18 -3.49
C TYR A 62 10.85 0.04 -3.66
N ALA A 63 10.85 -0.91 -2.72
CA ALA A 63 11.79 -2.02 -2.75
C ALA A 63 11.52 -2.95 -3.95
N PHE A 64 10.25 -3.27 -4.24
CA PHE A 64 9.88 -4.03 -5.42
C PHE A 64 10.24 -3.34 -6.73
N ILE A 65 9.93 -2.04 -6.87
CA ILE A 65 10.26 -1.24 -8.07
C ILE A 65 11.77 -1.17 -8.27
N LYS A 66 12.53 -0.99 -7.19
CA LYS A 66 13.99 -0.99 -7.24
C LYS A 66 14.56 -2.34 -7.66
N THR A 67 14.09 -3.44 -7.07
CA THR A 67 14.47 -4.79 -7.50
C THR A 67 14.15 -4.99 -8.98
N GLN A 68 12.95 -4.64 -9.42
CA GLN A 68 12.54 -4.82 -10.82
C GLN A 68 13.47 -4.04 -11.75
N LEU A 69 13.75 -2.78 -11.45
CA LEU A 69 14.67 -1.95 -12.23
C LEU A 69 16.08 -2.57 -12.31
N GLU A 70 16.57 -3.16 -11.23
CA GLU A 70 17.86 -3.87 -11.18
C GLU A 70 17.88 -5.15 -12.05
N VAL A 71 16.75 -5.86 -12.15
CA VAL A 71 16.64 -7.15 -12.84
C VAL A 71 16.27 -7.01 -14.32
N SER A 72 15.24 -6.22 -14.64
CA SER A 72 14.71 -6.08 -16.01
C SER A 72 15.16 -4.81 -16.73
N GLY A 73 15.74 -3.83 -16.00
CA GLY A 73 16.08 -2.52 -16.55
C GLY A 73 14.88 -1.60 -16.82
N SER A 74 13.66 -2.02 -16.46
CA SER A 74 12.43 -1.24 -16.65
C SER A 74 11.42 -1.52 -15.54
N SER A 75 10.58 -0.54 -15.23
CA SER A 75 9.57 -0.64 -14.17
C SER A 75 8.39 0.29 -14.47
N PRO A 76 7.16 -0.01 -14.00
CA PRO A 76 5.99 0.84 -14.25
C PRO A 76 6.03 2.16 -13.47
N LEU A 77 6.90 2.29 -12.46
CA LEU A 77 7.14 3.53 -11.73
C LEU A 77 8.64 3.84 -11.68
N THR A 78 8.95 5.12 -11.59
CA THR A 78 10.28 5.57 -11.19
C THR A 78 10.43 5.51 -9.67
N ILE A 79 11.68 5.50 -9.22
CA ILE A 79 12.00 5.60 -7.79
C ILE A 79 11.43 6.88 -7.17
N ASP A 80 11.48 8.00 -7.89
CA ASP A 80 10.92 9.27 -7.42
C ASP A 80 9.40 9.21 -7.28
N GLN A 81 8.69 8.55 -8.19
CA GLN A 81 7.24 8.34 -8.09
C GLN A 81 6.88 7.49 -6.86
N CYS A 82 7.74 6.56 -6.44
CA CYS A 82 7.48 5.76 -5.25
C CYS A 82 7.49 6.58 -3.96
N SER A 83 8.09 7.78 -3.94
CA SER A 83 8.17 8.63 -2.74
C SER A 83 6.82 9.19 -2.28
N THR A 84 5.81 9.18 -3.15
CA THR A 84 4.45 9.62 -2.86
C THR A 84 3.47 8.46 -2.71
N CYS A 85 3.95 7.24 -2.92
CA CYS A 85 3.17 6.02 -2.80
C CYS A 85 3.28 5.44 -1.39
N ILE A 86 2.14 5.05 -0.81
CA ILE A 86 2.08 4.39 0.49
C ILE A 86 1.36 3.07 0.32
N THR A 87 2.03 1.96 0.60
CA THR A 87 1.37 0.66 0.74
C THR A 87 0.44 0.71 1.96
N ILE A 88 -0.79 0.26 1.79
CA ILE A 88 -1.82 0.20 2.84
C ILE A 88 -2.37 -1.21 3.08
N GLY A 89 -2.02 -2.17 2.21
CA GLY A 89 -2.61 -3.49 2.25
C GLY A 89 -1.99 -4.44 1.23
N THR A 90 -2.60 -5.62 1.09
CA THR A 90 -2.21 -6.63 0.10
C THR A 90 -3.41 -7.30 -0.56
N ASP A 91 -3.28 -7.58 -1.86
CA ASP A 91 -4.20 -8.41 -2.67
C ASP A 91 -3.41 -9.66 -3.10
N ASN A 92 -3.67 -10.80 -2.46
CA ASN A 92 -2.95 -12.05 -2.72
C ASN A 92 -1.41 -11.90 -2.66
N GLY A 93 -0.92 -11.16 -1.66
CA GLY A 93 0.51 -10.84 -1.50
C GLY A 93 1.04 -9.73 -2.40
N ASN A 94 0.24 -9.20 -3.32
CA ASN A 94 0.59 -8.04 -4.14
C ASN A 94 0.33 -6.75 -3.34
N PRO A 95 1.26 -5.78 -3.30
CA PRO A 95 1.07 -4.56 -2.56
C PRO A 95 -0.07 -3.71 -3.13
N VAL A 96 -1.06 -3.41 -2.27
CA VAL A 96 -2.09 -2.40 -2.50
C VAL A 96 -1.60 -1.10 -1.91
N PHE A 97 -1.64 -0.02 -2.69
CA PHE A 97 -1.07 1.27 -2.32
C PHE A 97 -1.90 2.44 -2.80
N ILE A 98 -1.69 3.60 -2.16
CA ILE A 98 -2.24 4.88 -2.56
C ILE A 98 -1.15 5.81 -3.07
N ASP A 99 -1.50 6.72 -3.98
CA ASP A 99 -0.60 7.81 -4.40
C ASP A 99 -1.09 9.15 -3.86
N LEU A 100 -0.35 9.72 -2.91
CA LEU A 100 -0.68 10.97 -2.25
C LEU A 100 -0.73 12.17 -3.21
N MET A 101 -0.04 12.12 -4.35
CA MET A 101 -0.09 13.20 -5.35
C MET A 101 -1.27 13.09 -6.30
N ARG A 102 -2.04 12.00 -6.22
CA ARG A 102 -3.19 11.70 -7.08
C ARG A 102 -4.45 11.49 -6.26
N ASP A 103 -4.75 12.42 -5.35
CA ASP A 103 -5.93 12.37 -4.48
C ASP A 103 -6.02 11.06 -3.66
N SER A 104 -4.88 10.42 -3.37
CA SER A 104 -4.83 9.08 -2.76
C SER A 104 -5.57 8.01 -3.56
N ASP A 105 -5.50 8.08 -4.90
CA ASP A 105 -5.96 7.05 -5.84
C ASP A 105 -5.44 5.67 -5.42
N LEU A 106 -6.29 4.65 -5.50
CA LEU A 106 -5.99 3.28 -5.07
C LEU A 106 -5.49 2.39 -6.22
N PHE A 107 -4.37 1.70 -5.99
CA PHE A 107 -3.72 0.83 -6.96
C PHE A 107 -3.27 -0.50 -6.34
N CYS A 108 -3.03 -1.49 -7.19
CA CYS A 108 -2.32 -2.72 -6.85
C CYS A 108 -1.14 -2.91 -7.81
N TYR A 109 0.03 -3.28 -7.28
CA TYR A 109 1.19 -3.64 -8.09
C TYR A 109 1.37 -5.16 -8.11
N TYR A 110 1.21 -5.76 -9.28
CA TYR A 110 1.27 -7.21 -9.46
C TYR A 110 2.71 -7.69 -9.66
N LEU A 111 3.20 -8.53 -8.74
CA LEU A 111 4.59 -9.00 -8.72
C LEU A 111 4.93 -9.88 -9.93
N ASP A 112 4.01 -10.75 -10.34
CA ASP A 112 4.26 -11.76 -11.39
C ASP A 112 4.42 -11.17 -12.81
N GLY A 113 4.00 -9.91 -13.01
CA GLY A 113 4.15 -9.21 -14.29
C GLY A 113 4.79 -7.83 -14.18
N GLY A 114 4.98 -7.31 -12.97
CA GLY A 114 5.53 -5.99 -12.72
C GLY A 114 4.71 -4.88 -13.37
N TYR A 115 3.39 -4.92 -13.20
CA TYR A 115 2.44 -3.92 -13.72
C TYR A 115 1.52 -3.39 -12.61
N ILE A 116 0.88 -2.25 -12.88
CA ILE A 116 -0.01 -1.57 -11.93
C ILE A 116 -1.43 -1.58 -12.46
N GLU A 117 -2.37 -1.94 -11.60
CA GLU A 117 -3.81 -1.86 -11.84
C GLU A 117 -4.43 -0.78 -10.95
N ALA A 118 -5.27 0.06 -11.53
CA ALA A 118 -6.12 0.97 -10.75
C ALA A 118 -7.31 0.19 -10.18
N LYS A 119 -7.50 0.24 -8.86
CA LYS A 119 -8.64 -0.40 -8.18
C LYS A 119 -9.91 0.45 -8.20
N GLY A 120 -9.79 1.67 -8.73
CA GLY A 120 -10.89 2.60 -8.97
C GLY A 120 -11.33 3.31 -7.70
N GLY A 121 -11.23 4.64 -7.69
CA GLY A 121 -11.48 5.44 -6.49
C GLY A 121 -10.21 5.71 -5.70
N ASN A 122 -10.40 6.24 -4.50
CA ASN A 122 -9.35 6.75 -3.63
C ASN A 122 -9.56 6.31 -2.17
N LEU A 123 -8.58 6.63 -1.32
CA LEU A 123 -8.60 6.31 0.11
C LEU A 123 -9.88 6.76 0.82
N LEU A 124 -10.43 7.93 0.48
CA LEU A 124 -11.68 8.40 1.08
C LEU A 124 -12.86 7.51 0.70
N SER A 125 -13.04 7.24 -0.59
CA SER A 125 -14.12 6.35 -1.05
C SER A 125 -13.97 4.93 -0.52
N LEU A 126 -12.74 4.45 -0.31
CA LEU A 126 -12.49 3.17 0.37
C LEU A 126 -13.11 3.17 1.77
N THR A 127 -12.79 4.17 2.61
CA THR A 127 -13.31 4.26 3.99
C THR A 127 -14.83 4.39 4.07
N MET A 128 -15.49 4.82 2.98
CA MET A 128 -16.93 5.04 2.93
C MET A 128 -17.72 3.86 2.36
N GLU A 129 -17.14 3.14 1.40
CA GLU A 129 -17.85 2.14 0.60
C GLU A 129 -17.40 0.70 0.90
N ALA A 130 -16.26 0.51 1.56
CA ALA A 130 -15.73 -0.80 1.91
C ALA A 130 -16.69 -1.61 2.77
N ILE A 131 -16.77 -2.91 2.50
CA ILE A 131 -17.44 -3.90 3.32
C ILE A 131 -16.38 -4.81 3.92
N ILE A 132 -16.46 -5.07 5.22
CA ILE A 132 -15.59 -6.02 5.91
C ILE A 132 -16.29 -7.37 5.80
N ASP A 133 -15.63 -8.36 5.20
CA ASP A 133 -16.16 -9.71 5.12
C ASP A 133 -15.75 -10.46 6.38
N GLU A 134 -16.69 -10.68 7.31
CA GLU A 134 -16.47 -11.46 8.52
C GLU A 134 -16.47 -12.95 8.13
N THR A 135 -15.29 -13.58 8.06
CA THR A 135 -15.16 -15.00 7.71
C THR A 135 -15.43 -15.97 8.87
#